data_AF-A0A1C5K443-F1
#
_entry.id   AF-A0A1C5K443-F1
#
_cell.length_a   1.000
_cell.length_b   1.000
_cell.length_c   1.000
_cell.angle_alpha   90.00
_cell.angle_beta   90.00
_cell.angle_gamma   90.00
#
_symmetry.space_group_name_H-M   'P 1'
#
loop_
_entity.id
_entity.type
_entity.pdbx_description
1 polymer ?
#
loop_
_entity_poly.entity_id
_entity_poly.type
_entity_poly.pdbx_seq_one_letter_code
_entity_poly.pdbx_strand_id
1 'polypeptide(L)'
;MRLRRGRTKDADGGALTDAEIIAWSAQDPDIFSTIIDRHARGVHRHLVRRLGVPAADVLVAETFLAAFRLRHRFDINRSDARPWLDGLATELANQYRAAGKAER
;
A
#
# COMPACT_ATOMS: atom_id res chain seq x y z
N MET A 1 1.75 -27.75 -7.93
CA MET A 1 1.60 -27.53 -6.47
C MET A 1 0.99 -26.13 -6.28
N ARG A 2 -0.35 -26.02 -6.26
CA ARG A 2 -1.05 -24.75 -6.01
C ARG A 2 -1.24 -24.62 -4.50
N LEU A 3 -0.64 -23.62 -3.86
CA LEU A 3 -0.95 -23.31 -2.47
C LEU A 3 -2.43 -22.91 -2.40
N ARG A 4 -3.17 -23.63 -1.55
CA ARG A 4 -4.57 -23.36 -1.26
C ARG A 4 -4.70 -21.91 -0.79
N ARG A 5 -5.55 -21.18 -1.51
CA ARG A 5 -6.23 -19.96 -1.06
C ARG A 5 -6.82 -20.23 0.33
N GLY A 6 -6.12 -19.84 1.40
CA GLY A 6 -6.61 -20.10 2.76
C GLY A 6 -5.55 -20.25 3.86
N ARG A 7 -4.53 -19.38 3.91
CA ARG A 7 -3.66 -19.27 5.09
C ARG A 7 -3.42 -17.82 5.52
N THR A 8 -4.51 -17.08 5.75
CA THR A 8 -4.47 -15.85 6.55
C THR A 8 -4.96 -16.07 7.98
N LYS A 9 -5.10 -17.33 8.42
CA LYS A 9 -5.58 -17.65 9.76
C LYS A 9 -5.09 -18.99 10.28
N ASP A 10 -3.80 -19.06 10.60
CA ASP A 10 -3.27 -20.15 11.44
C ASP A 10 -2.60 -19.44 12.64
N ALA A 11 -3.29 -19.39 13.78
CA ALA A 11 -3.17 -20.38 14.86
C ALA A 11 -1.98 -20.11 15.82
N ASP A 12 -1.90 -18.87 16.34
CA ASP A 12 -1.49 -18.50 17.70
C ASP A 12 -1.66 -16.97 17.86
N GLY A 13 -2.83 -16.51 18.31
CA GLY A 13 -3.00 -15.21 18.98
C GLY A 13 -2.69 -13.86 18.28
N GLY A 14 -2.25 -13.77 17.03
CA GLY A 14 -1.98 -12.46 16.40
C GLY A 14 -1.99 -12.48 14.87
N ALA A 15 -2.72 -11.56 14.23
CA ALA A 15 -2.63 -11.36 12.78
C ALA A 15 -1.21 -10.90 12.41
N LEU A 16 -0.64 -11.44 11.32
CA LEU A 16 0.67 -11.01 10.80
C LEU A 16 0.77 -9.48 10.75
N THR A 17 1.91 -8.94 11.19
CA THR A 17 2.25 -7.53 11.06
C THR A 17 2.38 -7.15 9.60
N ASP A 18 2.33 -5.85 9.30
CA ASP A 18 2.51 -5.40 7.92
C ASP A 18 3.93 -5.69 7.42
N ALA A 19 4.92 -5.65 8.32
CA ALA A 19 6.30 -6.01 8.02
C ALA A 19 6.43 -7.45 7.51
N GLU A 20 5.80 -8.40 8.21
CA GLU A 20 5.84 -9.82 7.85
C GLU A 20 5.15 -10.05 6.51
N ILE A 21 3.99 -9.43 6.29
CA ILE A 21 3.26 -9.52 5.03
C ILE A 21 4.10 -8.95 3.87
N ILE A 22 4.70 -7.77 4.05
CA ILE A 22 5.54 -7.14 3.03
C ILE A 22 6.77 -8.00 2.74
N ALA A 23 7.44 -8.55 3.76
CA ALA A 23 8.58 -9.44 3.57
C ALA A 23 8.20 -10.72 2.81
N TRP A 24 7.09 -11.37 3.19
CA TRP A 24 6.63 -12.59 2.55
C TRP A 24 6.18 -12.36 1.10
N SER A 25 5.67 -11.17 0.78
CA SER A 25 5.26 -10.82 -0.58
C SER A 25 6.39 -10.78 -1.61
N ALA A 26 7.65 -10.88 -1.18
CA ALA A 26 8.77 -11.13 -2.08
C ALA A 26 8.68 -12.53 -2.74
N GLN A 27 8.20 -13.52 -2.01
CA GLN A 27 8.11 -14.92 -2.44
C GLN A 27 6.69 -15.31 -2.87
N ASP A 28 5.68 -14.77 -2.18
CA ASP A 28 4.27 -14.99 -2.48
C ASP A 28 3.57 -13.64 -2.73
N PRO A 29 3.61 -13.11 -3.97
CA PRO A 29 3.04 -11.81 -4.30
C PRO A 29 1.59 -11.59 -3.87
N ASP A 30 0.78 -12.66 -3.85
CA ASP A 30 -0.65 -12.58 -3.53
C ASP A 30 -0.87 -12.11 -2.08
N ILE A 31 0.04 -12.41 -1.14
CA ILE A 31 -0.11 -12.02 0.27
C ILE A 31 -0.14 -10.49 0.45
N PHE A 32 0.43 -9.73 -0.49
CA PHE A 32 0.43 -8.27 -0.48
C PHE A 32 -0.99 -7.68 -0.55
N SER A 33 -1.98 -8.43 -1.06
CA SER A 33 -3.38 -7.97 -1.06
C SER A 33 -3.85 -7.60 0.35
N THR A 34 -3.32 -8.25 1.38
CA THR A 34 -3.63 -7.95 2.78
C THR A 34 -3.22 -6.52 3.17
N ILE A 35 -2.12 -5.99 2.63
CA ILE A 35 -1.72 -4.59 2.82
C ILE A 35 -2.70 -3.64 2.16
N ILE A 36 -3.16 -4.00 0.95
CA ILE A 36 -4.17 -3.22 0.22
C ILE A 36 -5.46 -3.17 1.05
N ASP A 37 -5.98 -4.31 1.47
CA ASP A 37 -7.22 -4.41 2.24
C ASP A 37 -7.16 -3.62 3.56
N ARG A 38 -6.03 -3.68 4.27
CA ARG A 38 -5.81 -2.97 5.54
C ARG A 38 -5.74 -1.45 5.36
N HIS A 39 -5.05 -0.98 4.31
CA HIS A 39 -4.64 0.43 4.21
C HIS A 39 -5.37 1.24 3.15
N ALA A 40 -6.07 0.61 2.19
CA ALA A 40 -6.68 1.32 1.07
C ALA A 40 -7.62 2.44 1.51
N ARG A 41 -8.44 2.21 2.54
CA ARG A 41 -9.34 3.24 3.08
C ARG A 41 -8.59 4.40 3.74
N GLY A 42 -7.47 4.12 4.41
CA GLY A 42 -6.64 5.13 5.06
C GLY A 42 -5.95 6.03 4.04
N VAL A 43 -5.30 5.41 3.06
CA VAL A 43 -4.61 6.08 1.94
C VAL A 43 -5.61 6.88 1.10
N HIS A 44 -6.76 6.31 0.76
CA HIS A 44 -7.83 7.01 0.03
C HIS A 44 -8.28 8.27 0.77
N ARG A 45 -8.59 8.15 2.07
CA ARG A 45 -9.02 9.31 2.88
C ARG A 45 -7.94 10.40 2.92
N HIS A 46 -6.67 10.02 3.02
CA HIS A 46 -5.54 10.95 2.97
C HIS A 46 -5.51 11.71 1.63
N LEU A 47 -5.64 10.99 0.52
CA LEU A 47 -5.60 11.56 -0.83
C LEU A 47 -6.83 12.43 -1.14
N VAL A 48 -8.04 12.01 -0.75
CA VAL A 48 -9.29 12.77 -0.94
C VAL A 48 -9.18 14.15 -0.30
N ARG A 49 -8.63 14.23 0.92
CA ARG A 49 -8.43 15.51 1.62
C ARG A 49 -7.50 16.48 0.88
N ARG A 50 -6.61 15.97 0.03
CA ARG A 50 -5.63 16.77 -0.71
C ARG A 50 -6.11 17.10 -2.12
N LEU A 51 -6.79 16.20 -2.81
CA LEU A 51 -7.02 16.29 -4.26
C LEU A 51 -8.47 16.05 -4.70
N GLY A 52 -9.37 15.74 -3.76
CA GLY A 52 -10.73 15.30 -4.07
C GLY A 52 -10.80 13.84 -4.51
N VAL A 53 -12.02 13.33 -4.64
CA VAL A 53 -12.31 11.92 -4.91
C VAL A 53 -11.76 11.43 -6.26
N PRO A 54 -11.94 12.14 -7.39
CA PRO A 54 -11.55 11.60 -8.69
C PRO A 54 -10.05 11.28 -8.79
N ALA A 55 -9.20 12.18 -8.28
CA ALA A 55 -7.76 11.96 -8.26
C ALA A 55 -7.35 10.90 -7.22
N ALA A 56 -8.07 10.80 -6.10
CA ALA A 56 -7.76 9.85 -5.05
C ALA A 56 -7.92 8.39 -5.51
N ASP A 57 -8.96 8.07 -6.29
CA ASP A 57 -9.20 6.70 -6.76
C ASP A 57 -8.05 6.19 -7.63
N VAL A 58 -7.54 7.04 -8.53
CA VAL A 58 -6.38 6.74 -9.37
C VAL A 58 -5.12 6.59 -8.51
N LEU A 59 -4.86 7.56 -7.64
CA LEU A 59 -3.63 7.61 -6.85
C LEU A 59 -3.54 6.52 -5.78
N VAL A 60 -4.67 5.99 -5.31
CA VAL A 60 -4.68 4.81 -4.43
C VAL A 60 -4.07 3.62 -5.16
N ALA A 61 -4.54 3.32 -6.37
CA ALA A 61 -4.01 2.21 -7.15
C ALA A 61 -2.52 2.39 -7.45
N GLU A 62 -2.10 3.60 -7.84
CA GLU A 62 -0.70 3.91 -8.07
C GLU A 62 0.17 3.78 -6.81
N THR A 63 -0.35 4.21 -5.66
CA THR A 63 0.37 4.09 -4.38
C THR A 63 0.67 2.63 -4.07
N PHE A 64 -0.31 1.74 -4.18
CA PHE A 64 -0.09 0.32 -3.88
C PHE A 64 0.75 -0.38 -4.95
N LEU A 65 0.67 0.03 -6.21
CA LEU A 65 1.58 -0.46 -7.25
C LEU A 65 3.03 -0.03 -6.97
N ALA A 66 3.24 1.22 -6.58
CA ALA A 66 4.56 1.74 -6.22
C ALA A 66 5.10 1.03 -4.98
N ALA A 67 4.27 0.88 -3.94
CA ALA A 67 4.60 0.13 -2.73
C ALA A 67 4.98 -1.32 -3.06
N PHE A 68 4.20 -2.01 -3.88
CA PHE A 68 4.51 -3.37 -4.29
C PHE A 68 5.88 -3.45 -4.99
N ARG A 69 6.20 -2.52 -5.89
CA ARG A 69 7.52 -2.47 -6.57
C ARG A 69 8.66 -2.16 -5.60
N LEU A 70 8.43 -1.26 -4.65
CA LEU A 70 9.42 -0.77 -3.69
C LEU A 70 9.47 -1.58 -2.39
N ARG A 71 8.71 -2.68 -2.29
CA ARG A 71 8.61 -3.52 -1.08
C ARG A 71 9.96 -3.99 -0.52
N HIS A 72 10.94 -4.19 -1.39
CA HIS A 72 12.31 -4.55 -1.00
C HIS A 72 13.05 -3.44 -0.22
N ARG A 73 12.57 -2.19 -0.28
CA ARG A 73 13.11 -1.04 0.46
C ARG A 73 12.39 -0.79 1.79
N PHE A 74 11.33 -1.54 2.07
CA PHE A 74 10.61 -1.38 3.32
C PHE A 74 11.47 -1.84 4.50
N ASP A 75 11.51 -1.03 5.55
CA ASP A 75 12.21 -1.38 6.79
C ASP A 75 11.37 -2.36 7.60
N ILE A 76 11.78 -3.64 7.58
CA ILE A 76 11.08 -4.73 8.27
C ILE A 76 11.06 -4.58 9.80
N ASN A 77 11.86 -3.66 10.38
CA ASN A 77 11.78 -3.35 11.81
C ASN A 77 10.54 -2.51 12.17
N ARG A 78 9.82 -1.97 11.17
CA ARG A 78 8.56 -1.25 11.36
C ARG A 78 7.38 -2.18 11.18
N SER A 79 6.65 -2.42 12.25
CA SER A 79 5.46 -3.29 12.26
C SER A 79 4.25 -2.74 11.50
N ASP A 80 4.18 -1.42 11.26
CA ASP A 80 3.11 -0.73 10.52
C ASP A 80 3.65 -0.10 9.22
N ALA A 81 3.00 -0.41 8.09
CA ALA A 81 3.35 0.12 6.78
C ALA A 81 2.80 1.54 6.53
N ARG A 82 1.87 2.01 7.35
CA ARG A 82 1.13 3.26 7.11
C ARG A 82 2.00 4.50 6.89
N PRO A 83 3.03 4.79 7.72
CA PRO A 83 3.88 5.96 7.47
C PRO A 83 4.62 5.90 6.13
N TRP A 84 4.97 4.69 5.69
CA TRP A 84 5.63 4.48 4.39
C TRP A 84 4.65 4.68 3.23
N LEU A 85 3.43 4.15 3.34
CA LEU A 85 2.36 4.33 2.36
C LEU A 85 1.92 5.79 2.25
N ASP A 86 1.76 6.49 3.38
CA ASP A 86 1.40 7.92 3.40
C ASP A 86 2.49 8.78 2.75
N GLY A 87 3.77 8.40 2.90
CA GLY A 87 4.89 9.03 2.20
C GLY A 87 4.79 8.87 0.68
N LEU A 88 4.59 7.63 0.20
CA LEU A 88 4.41 7.34 -1.23
C LEU A 88 3.20 8.08 -1.82
N ALA A 89 2.06 8.01 -1.13
CA ALA A 89 0.85 8.71 -1.54
C ALA A 89 1.06 10.23 -1.58
N THR A 90 1.84 10.77 -0.64
CA THR A 90 2.12 12.21 -0.57
C THR A 90 2.95 12.66 -1.75
N GLU A 91 3.99 11.91 -2.09
CA GLU A 91 4.88 12.17 -3.22
C GLU A 91 4.11 12.11 -4.55
N LEU A 92 3.34 11.04 -4.79
CA LEU A 92 2.52 10.90 -6.00
C LEU A 92 1.49 12.03 -6.13
N ALA A 93 0.85 12.43 -5.04
CA ALA A 93 -0.08 13.57 -5.05
C ALA A 93 0.61 14.91 -5.35
N ASN A 94 1.87 15.10 -4.97
CA ASN A 94 2.63 16.30 -5.33
C ASN A 94 2.93 16.29 -6.84
N GLN A 95 3.34 15.15 -7.40
CA GLN A 95 3.59 14.97 -8.83
C GLN A 95 2.31 15.21 -9.65
N TYR A 96 1.17 14.64 -9.22
CA TYR A 96 -0.14 14.84 -9.86
C TYR A 96 -0.53 16.33 -9.93
N ARG A 97 -0.32 17.08 -8.84
CA ARG A 97 -0.56 18.54 -8.82
C ARG A 97 0.36 19.30 -9.75
N ALA A 98 1.63 18.90 -9.86
CA ALA A 98 2.59 19.55 -10.74
C ALA A 98 2.21 19.33 -12.21
N ALA A 99 1.85 18.09 -12.58
CA ALA A 99 1.39 17.75 -13.93
C ALA A 99 0.13 18.54 -14.33
N GLY A 100 -0.88 18.61 -13.45
CA GLY A 100 -2.09 19.38 -13.72
C GLY A 100 -1.91 20.91 -13.80
N LYS A 101 -0.77 21.45 -13.33
CA LYS A 101 -0.39 22.85 -13.53
C LYS A 101 0.33 23.10 -14.84
N ALA A 102 1.02 22.10 -15.39
CA ALA A 102 1.76 22.23 -16.65
C ALA A 102 0.85 22.18 -17.88
N GLU A 103 -0.35 21.62 -17.73
CA GLU A 103 -1.37 21.52 -18.78
C GLU A 103 -2.38 22.69 -18.77
N ARG A 104 -2.04 23.78 -18.06
CA ARG A 104 -2.81 25.02 -17.97
C ARG A 104 -1.95 26.20 -18.42
#